data_AF-A0A4Q4SYX3-F1
#
_entry.id   AF-A0A4Q4SYX3-F1
#
_cell.length_a   1.000
_cell.length_b   1.000
_cell.length_c   1.000
_cell.angle_alpha   90.00
_cell.angle_beta   90.00
_cell.angle_gamma   90.00
#
_symmetry.space_group_name_H-M   'P 1'
#
loop_
_entity.id
_entity.type
_entity.pdbx_description
1 polymer ?
#
loop_
_entity_poly.entity_id
_entity_poly.type
_entity_poly.pdbx_seq_one_letter_code
_entity_poly.pdbx_strand_id
1 'polypeptide(L)'
;MISRLCPSSATLSFETTALRRGKGGPYMRTRCISCQTEFDLSNALEKYDLKANLPQLQKLREHVSPFLQVKWSDEPAMGKVLALMDSIGAGKSPASALRFVGLEYNISTGRVFEIGMCDAYGTKTMDCRTLYGSEALRAIGQKSSTADCNMDRMMMKSVQAHHCTQGSRTAKQIADELRRQGISQETYFVAWHLHTDDLSQLREWLESEGEYGVLPPDSQCIPLIPYFQRNLRGAKLPDNKRFPLTLSIIFPIMMGTDHVLAGKNHHALVDAQQLRCMTAIFRVLCLSPQNRPDGWSEQFRQDPSSHRAGLRQAMLESFWKGS
;
A
#
# COMPACT_ATOMS: atom_id res chain seq x y z
N MET A 1 -7.65 -6.29 31.37
CA MET A 1 -6.82 -6.23 30.16
C MET A 1 -6.54 -7.66 29.76
N ILE A 2 -7.11 -8.16 28.65
CA ILE A 2 -6.88 -9.55 28.23
C ILE A 2 -5.56 -9.56 27.45
N SER A 3 -4.47 -9.95 28.10
CA SER A 3 -3.20 -10.21 27.42
C SER A 3 -3.32 -11.54 26.68
N ARG A 4 -3.54 -11.49 25.36
CA ARG A 4 -3.33 -12.69 24.53
C ARG A 4 -1.82 -12.87 24.36
N LEU A 5 -1.33 -14.07 24.66
CA LEU A 5 0.03 -14.45 24.32
C LEU A 5 0.18 -14.38 22.80
N CYS A 6 1.29 -13.80 22.33
CA CYS A 6 1.62 -13.77 20.92
C CYS A 6 1.72 -15.24 20.42
N PRO A 7 0.97 -15.66 19.39
CA PRO A 7 1.02 -17.03 18.88
C PRO A 7 2.42 -17.42 18.41
N SER A 8 3.18 -16.43 17.90
CA SER A 8 4.57 -16.60 17.46
C SER A 8 5.57 -16.62 18.62
N SER A 9 5.11 -16.62 19.88
CA SER A 9 5.96 -16.52 21.07
C SER A 9 6.94 -15.34 21.04
N ALA A 10 6.59 -14.27 20.30
CA ALA A 10 7.44 -13.10 20.20
C ALA A 10 7.56 -12.45 21.58
N THR A 11 8.77 -12.45 22.13
CA THR A 11 9.07 -11.72 23.36
C THR A 11 9.19 -10.25 22.99
N LEU A 12 8.17 -9.47 23.34
CA LEU A 12 8.20 -8.03 23.25
C LEU A 12 9.00 -7.51 24.45
N SER A 13 10.23 -7.05 24.21
CA SER A 13 11.06 -6.44 25.24
C SER A 13 10.81 -4.94 25.31
N PHE A 14 11.21 -4.31 26.42
CA PHE A 14 11.20 -2.85 26.55
C PHE A 14 12.07 -2.13 25.51
N GLU A 15 13.02 -2.84 24.90
CA GLU A 15 13.91 -2.33 23.87
C GLU A 15 13.28 -2.39 22.47
N THR A 16 12.35 -3.32 22.25
CA THR A 16 11.70 -3.55 20.96
C THR A 16 10.30 -2.94 20.88
N THR A 17 9.81 -2.35 21.97
CA THR A 17 8.47 -1.74 22.07
C THR A 17 8.50 -0.31 22.59
N ALA A 18 7.60 0.53 22.08
CA ALA A 18 7.44 1.89 22.57
C ALA A 18 6.69 1.87 23.92
N LEU A 19 7.42 2.06 25.01
CA LEU A 19 6.89 2.35 26.33
C LEU A 19 6.11 3.67 26.31
N ARG A 20 4.86 3.65 26.78
CA ARG A 20 4.09 4.88 27.02
C ARG A 20 3.73 5.00 28.48
N ARG A 21 3.81 6.23 29.00
CA ARG A 21 3.38 6.57 30.35
C ARG A 21 1.89 6.92 30.32
N GLY A 22 1.07 6.07 30.92
CA GLY A 22 -0.36 6.33 31.12
C GLY A 22 -0.66 6.78 32.55
N LYS A 23 -1.93 7.14 32.82
CA LYS A 23 -2.41 7.50 34.18
C LYS A 23 -2.22 6.36 35.21
N GLY A 24 -2.04 5.11 34.77
CA GLY A 24 -1.78 3.94 35.62
C GLY A 24 -0.34 3.43 35.59
N GLY A 25 0.62 4.22 35.11
CA GLY A 25 2.03 3.82 34.98
C GLY A 25 2.46 3.49 33.55
N PRO A 26 3.71 3.07 33.36
CA PRO A 26 4.23 2.65 32.05
C PRO A 26 3.49 1.40 31.58
N TYR A 27 3.06 1.39 30.32
CA TYR A 27 2.50 0.20 29.67
C TYR A 27 3.11 0.03 28.28
N MET A 28 3.28 -1.24 27.88
CA MET A 28 3.64 -1.59 26.50
C MET A 28 2.40 -1.43 25.64
N ARG A 29 2.46 -0.48 24.69
CA ARG A 29 1.32 -0.20 23.82
C ARG A 29 1.21 -1.19 22.65
N THR A 30 2.32 -1.80 22.27
CA THR A 30 2.45 -2.43 20.97
C THR A 30 2.31 -3.95 21.04
N ARG A 31 1.58 -4.49 20.08
CA ARG A 31 1.59 -5.91 19.73
C ARG A 31 2.82 -6.19 18.85
N CYS A 32 3.20 -7.46 18.65
CA CYS A 32 4.15 -7.78 17.56
C CYS A 32 3.52 -7.40 16.22
N ILE A 33 4.31 -7.30 15.14
CA ILE A 33 3.79 -6.92 13.81
C ILE A 33 2.62 -7.82 13.41
N SER A 34 2.74 -9.15 13.50
CA SER A 34 1.65 -10.07 13.14
C SER A 34 0.38 -9.85 13.99
N CYS A 35 0.50 -9.75 15.31
CA CYS A 35 -0.64 -9.46 16.19
C CYS A 35 -1.22 -8.04 15.98
N GLN A 36 -0.40 -7.07 15.59
CA GLN A 36 -0.85 -5.71 15.25
C GLN A 36 -1.63 -5.73 13.93
N THR A 37 -1.12 -6.43 12.92
CA THR A 37 -1.79 -6.68 11.65
C THR A 37 -3.14 -7.37 11.84
N GLU A 38 -3.19 -8.41 12.67
CA GLU A 38 -4.45 -9.06 13.04
C GLU A 38 -5.41 -8.10 13.73
N PHE A 39 -4.92 -7.25 14.63
CA PHE A 39 -5.73 -6.24 15.32
C PHE A 39 -6.23 -5.14 14.38
N ASP A 40 -5.41 -4.67 13.44
CA ASP A 40 -5.80 -3.64 12.48
C ASP A 40 -6.78 -4.17 11.44
N LEU A 41 -6.54 -5.40 10.96
CA LEU A 41 -7.53 -6.16 10.20
C LEU A 41 -8.83 -6.29 11.00
N SER A 42 -8.72 -6.56 12.30
CA SER A 42 -9.89 -6.70 13.16
C SER A 42 -10.73 -5.44 13.21
N ASN A 43 -10.10 -4.30 13.49
CA ASN A 43 -10.76 -3.00 13.49
C ASN A 43 -11.32 -2.63 12.11
N ALA A 44 -10.65 -3.04 11.03
CA ALA A 44 -11.12 -2.81 9.67
C ALA A 44 -12.40 -3.62 9.39
N LEU A 45 -12.44 -4.88 9.84
CA LEU A 45 -13.59 -5.78 9.69
C LEU A 45 -14.79 -5.38 10.56
N GLU A 46 -14.56 -4.79 11.74
CA GLU A 46 -15.64 -4.28 12.59
C GLU A 46 -16.52 -3.23 11.89
N LYS A 47 -15.97 -2.45 10.95
CA LYS A 47 -16.74 -1.51 10.10
C LYS A 47 -17.79 -2.20 9.22
N TYR A 48 -17.67 -3.51 9.04
CA TYR A 48 -18.55 -4.35 8.22
C TYR A 48 -19.38 -5.31 9.07
N ASP A 49 -19.49 -5.07 10.38
CA ASP A 49 -20.22 -5.92 11.33
C ASP A 49 -19.63 -7.36 11.44
N LEU A 50 -18.35 -7.53 11.08
CA LEU A 50 -17.63 -8.79 11.16
C LEU A 50 -16.75 -8.81 12.43
N LYS A 51 -17.14 -9.62 13.43
CA LYS A 51 -16.45 -9.75 14.74
C LYS A 51 -15.06 -10.39 14.69
N ALA A 52 -14.03 -9.63 14.39
CA ALA A 52 -12.75 -10.21 14.04
C ALA A 52 -12.12 -11.17 15.06
N ASN A 53 -11.94 -12.41 14.61
CA ASN A 53 -11.11 -13.42 15.22
C ASN A 53 -10.42 -14.23 14.10
N LEU A 54 -9.32 -14.95 14.38
CA LEU A 54 -8.64 -15.80 13.38
C LEU A 54 -9.60 -16.70 12.57
N PRO A 55 -10.61 -17.34 13.19
CA PRO A 55 -11.64 -18.07 12.46
C PRO A 55 -12.37 -17.23 11.39
N GLN A 56 -12.50 -15.91 11.56
CA GLN A 56 -13.14 -15.05 10.56
C GLN A 56 -12.25 -14.70 9.38
N LEU A 57 -10.94 -14.51 9.55
CA LEU A 57 -10.05 -14.33 8.40
C LEU A 57 -10.07 -15.59 7.52
N GLN A 58 -10.06 -16.77 8.15
CA GLN A 58 -10.22 -18.03 7.45
C GLN A 58 -11.58 -18.12 6.74
N LYS A 59 -12.68 -17.73 7.41
CA LYS A 59 -14.01 -17.63 6.76
C LYS A 59 -14.03 -16.66 5.58
N LEU A 60 -13.34 -15.52 5.67
CA LEU A 60 -13.25 -14.57 4.57
C LEU A 60 -12.46 -15.15 3.39
N ARG A 61 -11.35 -15.86 3.66
CA ARG A 61 -10.61 -16.61 2.64
C ARG A 61 -11.46 -17.67 1.98
N GLU A 62 -12.17 -18.48 2.77
CA GLU A 62 -13.12 -19.48 2.28
C GLU A 62 -14.23 -18.85 1.45
N HIS A 63 -14.72 -17.68 1.88
CA HIS A 63 -15.76 -16.94 1.17
C HIS A 63 -15.29 -16.43 -0.20
N VAL A 64 -14.07 -15.91 -0.32
CA VAL A 64 -13.53 -15.46 -1.62
C VAL A 64 -12.99 -16.61 -2.48
N SER A 65 -12.62 -17.74 -1.87
CA SER A 65 -11.94 -18.86 -2.54
C SER A 65 -12.63 -19.32 -3.83
N PRO A 66 -13.95 -19.55 -3.90
CA PRO A 66 -14.62 -19.94 -5.14
C PRO A 66 -14.39 -18.96 -6.29
N PHE A 67 -14.29 -17.67 -6.01
CA PHE A 67 -14.04 -16.61 -7.00
C PHE A 67 -12.57 -16.56 -7.43
N LEU A 68 -11.66 -17.06 -6.60
CA LEU A 68 -10.25 -17.21 -6.97
C LEU A 68 -10.04 -18.43 -7.87
N GLN A 69 -10.95 -19.42 -7.85
CA GLN A 69 -10.85 -20.63 -8.68
C GLN A 69 -11.40 -20.48 -10.10
N VAL A 70 -11.88 -19.30 -10.49
CA VAL A 70 -12.33 -19.02 -11.87
C VAL A 70 -11.35 -18.10 -12.58
N LYS A 71 -11.30 -18.17 -13.92
CA LYS A 71 -10.52 -17.24 -14.73
C LYS A 71 -11.08 -15.82 -14.56
N TRP A 72 -10.23 -14.87 -14.17
CA TRP A 72 -10.61 -13.47 -14.09
C TRP A 72 -10.58 -12.81 -15.46
N SER A 73 -11.49 -11.86 -15.66
CA SER A 73 -11.53 -11.01 -16.84
C SER A 73 -10.68 -9.76 -16.63
N ASP A 74 -9.84 -9.43 -17.60
CA ASP A 74 -9.24 -8.12 -17.77
C ASP A 74 -10.01 -7.29 -18.81
N GLU A 75 -9.69 -6.00 -18.88
CA GLU A 75 -10.12 -5.13 -19.98
C GLU A 75 -8.86 -4.62 -20.70
N PRO A 76 -8.97 -4.07 -21.92
CA PRO A 76 -7.80 -3.67 -22.70
C PRO A 76 -6.79 -2.79 -21.93
N ALA A 77 -7.26 -1.90 -21.06
CA ALA A 77 -6.39 -1.05 -20.24
C ALA A 77 -5.54 -1.85 -19.24
N MET A 78 -6.14 -2.79 -18.49
CA MET A 78 -5.39 -3.68 -17.60
C MET A 78 -4.52 -4.67 -18.39
N GLY A 79 -5.00 -5.16 -19.53
CA GLY A 79 -4.22 -6.03 -20.42
C GLY A 79 -2.88 -5.40 -20.84
N LYS A 80 -2.83 -4.08 -21.06
CA LYS A 80 -1.58 -3.35 -21.30
C LYS A 80 -0.61 -3.42 -20.12
N VAL A 81 -1.09 -3.25 -18.88
CA VAL A 81 -0.28 -3.37 -17.67
C VAL A 81 0.28 -4.78 -17.54
N LEU A 82 -0.54 -5.81 -17.77
CA LEU A 82 -0.12 -7.21 -17.70
C LEU A 82 0.94 -7.53 -18.76
N ALA A 83 0.71 -7.12 -20.01
CA ALA A 83 1.68 -7.28 -21.09
C ALA A 83 2.99 -6.53 -20.81
N LEU A 84 2.91 -5.35 -20.17
CA LEU A 84 4.09 -4.58 -19.79
C LEU A 84 4.88 -5.27 -18.67
N MET A 85 4.20 -5.85 -17.67
CA MET A 85 4.86 -6.69 -16.65
C MET A 85 5.58 -7.89 -17.29
N ASP A 86 4.96 -8.55 -18.27
CA ASP A 86 5.58 -9.65 -19.03
C ASP A 86 6.83 -9.18 -19.79
N SER A 87 6.71 -8.05 -20.48
CA SER A 87 7.80 -7.44 -21.25
C SER A 87 8.99 -7.06 -20.35
N ILE A 88 8.74 -6.47 -19.19
CA ILE A 88 9.77 -6.13 -18.19
C ILE A 88 10.41 -7.39 -17.61
N GLY A 89 9.60 -8.41 -17.27
CA GLY A 89 10.11 -9.70 -16.78
C GLY A 89 11.00 -10.40 -17.80
N ALA A 90 10.71 -10.26 -19.09
CA ALA A 90 11.51 -10.78 -20.19
C ALA A 90 12.71 -9.88 -20.59
N GLY A 91 12.94 -8.75 -19.91
CA GLY A 91 14.01 -7.81 -20.23
C GLY A 91 13.81 -7.00 -21.53
N LYS A 92 12.60 -7.01 -22.10
CA LYS A 92 12.25 -6.30 -23.34
C LYS A 92 11.83 -4.85 -23.12
N SER A 93 11.43 -4.51 -21.90
CA SER A 93 11.09 -3.15 -21.49
C SER A 93 11.81 -2.77 -20.21
N PRO A 94 12.19 -1.49 -20.02
CA PRO A 94 12.82 -1.05 -18.79
C PRO A 94 11.83 -1.09 -17.62
N ALA A 95 12.33 -1.33 -16.40
CA ALA A 95 11.50 -1.29 -15.20
C ALA A 95 10.82 0.09 -14.99
N SER A 96 11.37 1.17 -15.56
CA SER A 96 10.79 2.52 -15.55
C SER A 96 9.48 2.68 -16.32
N ALA A 97 9.16 1.74 -17.21
CA ALA A 97 7.93 1.80 -17.99
C ALA A 97 6.66 1.60 -17.15
N LEU A 98 6.77 1.00 -15.96
CA LEU A 98 5.64 0.72 -15.06
C LEU A 98 5.96 1.16 -13.63
N ARG A 99 5.01 1.89 -13.00
CA ARG A 99 5.07 2.31 -11.61
C ARG A 99 3.82 1.94 -10.85
N PHE A 100 4.00 1.58 -9.59
CA PHE A 100 2.91 1.50 -8.62
C PHE A 100 3.04 2.70 -7.69
N VAL A 101 1.94 3.40 -7.49
CA VAL A 101 1.90 4.62 -6.68
C VAL A 101 0.89 4.45 -5.55
N GLY A 102 1.25 4.99 -4.39
CA GLY A 102 0.34 5.26 -3.29
C GLY A 102 0.69 6.63 -2.71
N LEU A 103 -0.32 7.35 -2.25
CA LEU A 103 -0.18 8.65 -1.60
C LEU A 103 -0.88 8.66 -0.24
N GLU A 104 -0.36 9.46 0.68
CA GLU A 104 -1.17 9.98 1.79
C GLU A 104 -1.53 11.43 1.46
N TYR A 105 -2.80 11.72 1.21
CA TYR A 105 -3.26 13.04 0.81
C TYR A 105 -4.64 13.38 1.37
N ASN A 106 -4.91 14.67 1.54
CA ASN A 106 -6.24 15.15 1.89
C ASN A 106 -7.03 15.46 0.62
N ILE A 107 -8.07 14.67 0.36
CA ILE A 107 -8.91 14.81 -0.84
C ILE A 107 -9.60 16.17 -0.95
N SER A 108 -9.95 16.81 0.18
CA SER A 108 -10.64 18.12 0.16
C SER A 108 -9.71 19.26 -0.23
N THR A 109 -8.44 19.18 0.18
CA THR A 109 -7.45 20.25 -0.07
C THR A 109 -6.54 19.95 -1.26
N GLY A 110 -6.52 18.71 -1.74
CA GLY A 110 -5.54 18.22 -2.71
C GLY A 110 -4.12 18.13 -2.16
N ARG A 111 -3.95 18.27 -0.83
CA ARG A 111 -2.61 18.30 -0.24
C ARG A 111 -2.05 16.89 -0.10
N VAL A 112 -0.97 16.61 -0.82
CA VAL A 112 -0.18 15.38 -0.73
C VAL A 112 0.80 15.53 0.43
N PHE A 113 0.84 14.58 1.37
CA PHE A 113 1.74 14.60 2.53
C PHE A 113 2.90 13.60 2.41
N GLU A 114 2.63 12.45 1.79
CA GLU A 114 3.57 11.35 1.64
C GLU A 114 3.44 10.75 0.24
N ILE A 115 4.58 10.39 -0.37
CA ILE A 115 4.64 9.75 -1.67
C ILE A 115 5.39 8.44 -1.55
N GLY A 116 4.73 7.38 -2.00
CA GLY A 116 5.29 6.05 -2.10
C GLY A 116 5.22 5.54 -3.53
N MET A 117 6.34 5.05 -4.04
CA MET A 117 6.38 4.38 -5.34
C MET A 117 7.32 3.19 -5.34
N CYS A 118 6.95 2.19 -6.14
CA CYS A 118 7.87 1.12 -6.52
C CYS A 118 7.76 0.76 -8.01
N ASP A 119 8.79 0.11 -8.52
CA ASP A 119 8.84 -0.40 -9.89
C ASP A 119 8.11 -1.75 -10.05
N ALA A 120 8.17 -2.32 -11.27
CA ALA A 120 7.63 -3.63 -11.62
C ALA A 120 8.11 -4.78 -10.71
N TYR A 121 9.31 -4.66 -10.14
CA TYR A 121 9.91 -5.65 -9.25
C TYR A 121 9.59 -5.39 -7.77
N GLY A 122 8.82 -4.35 -7.46
CA GLY A 122 8.56 -3.92 -6.08
C GLY A 122 9.73 -3.17 -5.44
N THR A 123 10.76 -2.82 -6.22
CA THR A 123 11.89 -2.02 -5.74
C THR A 123 11.40 -0.62 -5.45
N LYS A 124 11.67 -0.15 -4.24
CA LYS A 124 11.37 1.23 -3.83
C LYS A 124 12.05 2.22 -4.78
N THR A 125 11.25 3.10 -5.35
CA THR A 125 11.70 4.21 -6.20
C THR A 125 11.45 5.57 -5.55
N MET A 126 10.41 5.70 -4.72
CA MET A 126 10.15 6.92 -3.97
C MET A 126 9.53 6.59 -2.61
N ASP A 127 9.99 7.30 -1.58
CA ASP A 127 9.57 7.15 -0.19
C ASP A 127 9.92 8.41 0.59
N CYS A 128 9.10 9.44 0.41
CA CYS A 128 9.36 10.77 0.94
C CYS A 128 8.10 11.50 1.38
N ARG A 129 8.29 12.45 2.29
CA ARG A 129 7.28 13.46 2.63
C ARG A 129 7.41 14.64 1.69
N THR A 130 6.32 15.33 1.44
CA THR A 130 6.31 16.53 0.59
C THR A 130 6.67 17.79 1.39
N LEU A 131 7.43 18.68 0.76
CA LEU A 131 7.70 20.04 1.22
C LEU A 131 7.09 21.01 0.20
N TYR A 132 6.08 21.75 0.63
CA TYR A 132 5.44 22.76 -0.20
C TYR A 132 6.18 24.09 -0.14
N GLY A 133 6.17 24.80 -1.26
CA GLY A 133 6.49 26.21 -1.32
C GLY A 133 5.45 27.06 -0.58
N SER A 134 5.86 28.25 -0.13
CA SER A 134 4.97 29.18 0.59
C SER A 134 3.78 29.61 -0.28
N GLU A 135 3.97 29.73 -1.58
CA GLU A 135 2.91 30.13 -2.52
C GLU A 135 1.87 29.04 -2.74
N ALA A 136 2.30 27.78 -2.90
CA ALA A 136 1.40 26.64 -3.01
C ALA A 136 0.58 26.43 -1.73
N LEU A 137 1.21 26.56 -0.55
CA LEU A 137 0.49 26.54 0.73
C LEU A 137 -0.54 27.66 0.84
N ARG A 138 -0.22 28.87 0.36
CA ARG A 138 -1.16 29.99 0.35
C ARG A 138 -2.36 29.70 -0.57
N ALA A 139 -2.12 29.13 -1.75
CA ALA A 139 -3.18 28.77 -2.68
C ALA A 139 -4.13 27.70 -2.11
N ILE A 140 -3.59 26.70 -1.40
CA ILE A 140 -4.38 25.70 -0.68
C ILE A 140 -5.17 26.34 0.48
N GLY A 141 -4.49 27.15 1.30
CA GLY A 141 -5.08 27.78 2.47
C GLY A 141 -6.23 28.73 2.16
N GLN A 142 -6.21 29.41 1.01
CA GLN A 142 -7.30 30.29 0.56
C GLN A 142 -8.61 29.55 0.27
N LYS A 143 -8.54 28.24 -0.03
CA LYS A 143 -9.71 27.41 -0.36
C LYS A 143 -10.15 26.51 0.80
N SER A 144 -9.38 26.48 1.89
CA SER A 144 -9.54 25.48 2.96
C SER A 144 -10.53 25.93 4.03
N SER A 145 -11.47 25.06 4.40
CA SER A 145 -12.32 25.25 5.57
C SER A 145 -11.57 24.93 6.88
N THR A 146 -12.16 25.27 8.03
CA THR A 146 -11.61 24.84 9.34
C THR A 146 -11.54 23.32 9.49
N ALA A 147 -12.53 22.61 8.92
CA ALA A 147 -12.54 21.14 8.92
C ALA A 147 -11.35 20.57 8.14
N ASP A 148 -11.03 21.20 7.00
CA ASP A 148 -9.91 20.81 6.16
C ASP A 148 -8.58 21.02 6.88
N CYS A 149 -8.39 22.16 7.54
CA CYS A 149 -7.20 22.42 8.36
C CYS A 149 -7.02 21.40 9.50
N ASN A 150 -8.13 20.96 10.11
CA ASN A 150 -8.09 19.92 11.14
C ASN A 150 -7.69 18.55 10.56
N MET A 151 -8.24 18.20 9.40
CA MET A 151 -7.90 16.96 8.70
C MET A 151 -6.43 16.96 8.25
N ASP A 152 -5.95 18.05 7.65
CA ASP A 152 -4.55 18.27 7.29
C ASP A 152 -3.62 18.03 8.49
N ARG A 153 -3.95 18.61 9.64
CA ARG A 153 -3.16 18.44 10.87
C ARG A 153 -3.16 16.99 11.36
N MET A 154 -4.29 16.29 11.26
CA MET A 154 -4.39 14.87 11.62
C MET A 154 -3.55 13.99 10.68
N MET A 155 -3.65 14.20 9.37
CA MET A 155 -2.88 13.46 8.37
C MET A 155 -1.38 13.73 8.53
N MET A 156 -0.99 14.99 8.67
CA MET A 156 0.40 15.36 8.91
C MET A 156 0.97 14.69 10.16
N LYS A 157 0.20 14.65 11.26
CA LYS A 157 0.60 13.94 12.48
C LYS A 157 0.75 12.44 12.26
N SER A 158 -0.12 11.84 11.43
CA SER A 158 -0.04 10.42 11.05
C SER A 158 1.23 10.15 10.25
N VAL A 159 1.44 10.87 9.15
CA VAL A 159 2.60 10.75 8.26
C VAL A 159 3.92 11.05 8.98
N GLN A 160 3.92 11.97 9.94
CA GLN A 160 5.10 12.25 10.78
C GLN A 160 5.55 11.04 11.62
N ALA A 161 4.65 10.10 11.92
CA ALA A 161 4.98 8.88 12.63
C ALA A 161 5.66 7.84 11.72
N HIS A 162 5.57 7.97 10.39
CA HIS A 162 6.18 7.03 9.46
C HIS A 162 7.64 7.36 9.19
N HIS A 163 8.49 6.37 9.06
CA HIS A 163 9.89 6.60 8.67
C HIS A 163 10.03 6.54 7.15
N CYS A 164 10.06 7.72 6.50
CA CYS A 164 10.33 7.81 5.06
C CYS A 164 11.85 7.84 4.83
N THR A 165 12.36 6.87 4.09
CA THR A 165 13.80 6.67 3.91
C THR A 165 14.50 7.77 3.12
N GLN A 166 13.76 8.58 2.35
CA GLN A 166 14.31 9.71 1.61
C GLN A 166 13.99 11.06 2.27
N GLY A 167 13.46 11.06 3.50
CA GLY A 167 13.15 12.27 4.25
C GLY A 167 12.03 13.09 3.61
N SER A 168 12.16 14.42 3.67
CA SER A 168 11.22 15.36 3.06
C SER A 168 11.82 15.97 1.80
N ARG A 169 11.03 16.14 0.74
CA ARG A 169 11.47 16.63 -0.57
C ARG A 169 10.55 17.70 -1.14
N THR A 170 11.13 18.68 -1.84
CA THR A 170 10.38 19.67 -2.61
C THR A 170 9.85 19.08 -3.92
N ALA A 171 8.87 19.74 -4.55
CA ALA A 171 8.38 19.35 -5.87
C ALA A 171 9.50 19.24 -6.91
N LYS A 172 10.43 20.20 -6.94
CA LYS A 172 11.61 20.16 -7.82
C LYS A 172 12.47 18.91 -7.61
N GLN A 173 12.79 18.58 -6.36
CA GLN A 173 13.60 17.40 -6.04
C GLN A 173 12.91 16.09 -6.42
N ILE A 174 11.58 16.04 -6.32
CA ILE A 174 10.78 14.90 -6.76
C ILE A 174 10.74 14.83 -8.29
N ALA A 175 10.52 15.94 -8.98
CA ALA A 175 10.51 16.02 -10.43
C ALA A 175 11.86 15.59 -11.03
N ASP A 176 12.97 16.10 -10.50
CA ASP A 176 14.32 15.73 -10.92
C ASP A 176 14.60 14.23 -10.69
N GLU A 177 14.12 13.68 -9.57
CA GLU A 177 14.23 12.24 -9.28
C GLU A 177 13.39 11.39 -10.24
N LEU A 178 12.15 11.77 -10.53
CA LEU A 178 11.28 11.07 -11.50
C LEU A 178 11.91 11.06 -12.90
N ARG A 179 12.42 12.20 -13.36
CA ARG A 179 13.13 12.32 -14.64
C ARG A 179 14.38 11.43 -14.66
N ARG A 180 15.17 11.45 -13.59
CA ARG A 180 16.39 10.62 -13.43
C ARG A 180 16.08 9.13 -13.48
N GLN A 181 14.92 8.72 -12.98
CA GLN A 181 14.45 7.33 -13.05
C GLN A 181 13.86 6.93 -14.41
N GLY A 182 13.85 7.85 -15.39
CA GLY A 182 13.31 7.60 -16.73
C GLY A 182 11.78 7.56 -16.77
N ILE A 183 11.11 8.24 -15.84
CA ILE A 183 9.66 8.48 -15.94
C ILE A 183 9.40 9.47 -17.08
N SER A 184 8.42 9.14 -17.92
CA SER A 184 8.03 9.95 -19.06
C SER A 184 6.50 9.98 -19.23
N GLN A 185 6.04 10.70 -20.26
CA GLN A 185 4.63 10.73 -20.66
C GLN A 185 4.09 9.38 -21.16
N GLU A 186 4.97 8.40 -21.41
CA GLU A 186 4.61 7.05 -21.85
C GLU A 186 4.60 6.04 -20.69
N THR A 187 5.08 6.42 -19.51
CA THR A 187 5.09 5.54 -18.34
C THR A 187 3.67 5.21 -17.90
N TYR A 188 3.40 3.93 -17.61
CA TYR A 188 2.16 3.50 -17.00
C TYR A 188 2.25 3.55 -15.47
N PHE A 189 1.18 4.02 -14.84
CA PHE A 189 0.98 3.96 -13.40
C PHE A 189 -0.17 3.02 -13.07
N VAL A 190 -0.09 2.41 -11.90
CA VAL A 190 -1.19 1.66 -11.29
C VAL A 190 -1.43 2.24 -9.90
N ALA A 191 -2.71 2.41 -9.55
CA ALA A 191 -3.14 2.93 -8.25
C ALA A 191 -4.17 1.98 -7.60
N TRP A 192 -4.17 1.86 -6.27
CA TRP A 192 -5.19 1.11 -5.52
C TRP A 192 -6.38 2.02 -5.21
N HIS A 193 -7.08 2.45 -6.26
CA HIS A 193 -8.21 3.37 -6.13
C HIS A 193 -9.33 3.03 -7.13
N LEU A 194 -10.49 3.69 -7.02
CA LEU A 194 -11.58 3.62 -8.01
C LEU A 194 -11.32 4.49 -9.24
N HIS A 195 -10.48 5.50 -9.07
CA HIS A 195 -10.14 6.54 -10.03
C HIS A 195 -8.62 6.75 -10.06
N THR A 196 -8.13 7.73 -10.80
CA THR A 196 -6.70 7.98 -10.98
C THR A 196 -6.12 8.96 -9.96
N ASP A 197 -6.86 9.26 -8.88
CA ASP A 197 -6.60 10.33 -7.92
C ASP A 197 -5.15 10.37 -7.42
N ASP A 198 -4.52 9.23 -7.08
CA ASP A 198 -3.12 9.21 -6.66
C ASP A 198 -2.18 9.86 -7.70
N LEU A 199 -2.37 9.58 -8.99
CA LEU A 199 -1.55 10.20 -10.04
C LEU A 199 -1.97 11.65 -10.28
N SER A 200 -3.29 11.91 -10.34
CA SER A 200 -3.83 13.24 -10.62
C SER A 200 -3.40 14.25 -9.54
N GLN A 201 -3.51 13.90 -8.26
CA GLN A 201 -3.12 14.73 -7.12
C GLN A 201 -1.61 15.00 -7.09
N LEU A 202 -0.80 13.98 -7.38
CA LEU A 202 0.65 14.17 -7.48
C LEU A 202 1.01 15.12 -8.63
N ARG A 203 0.38 14.96 -9.80
CA ARG A 203 0.60 15.83 -10.97
C ARG A 203 0.20 17.26 -10.67
N GLU A 204 -1.02 17.47 -10.16
CA GLU A 204 -1.54 18.79 -9.82
C GLU A 204 -0.64 19.51 -8.82
N TRP A 205 -0.13 18.80 -7.81
CA TRP A 205 0.82 19.38 -6.87
C TRP A 205 2.12 19.80 -7.55
N LEU A 206 2.75 18.92 -8.35
CA LEU A 206 3.99 19.25 -9.06
C LEU A 206 3.80 20.46 -9.99
N GLU A 207 2.70 20.50 -10.73
CA GLU A 207 2.37 21.62 -11.64
C GLU A 207 2.09 22.92 -10.88
N SER A 208 1.48 22.85 -9.69
CA SER A 208 1.25 24.03 -8.84
C SER A 208 2.55 24.65 -8.31
N GLU A 209 3.62 23.86 -8.26
CA GLU A 209 4.97 24.26 -7.85
C GLU A 209 5.88 24.54 -9.07
N GLY A 210 5.31 24.60 -10.28
CA GLY A 210 5.99 24.96 -11.52
C GLY A 210 6.70 23.80 -12.24
N GLU A 211 6.56 22.56 -11.78
CA GLU A 211 7.19 21.37 -12.37
C GLU A 211 6.23 20.66 -13.34
N TYR A 212 6.07 21.25 -14.53
CA TYR A 212 5.14 20.77 -15.57
C TYR A 212 5.67 19.57 -16.36
N GLY A 213 4.75 18.75 -16.88
CA GLY A 213 5.06 17.68 -17.84
C GLY A 213 5.94 16.55 -17.30
N VAL A 214 6.06 16.43 -15.98
CA VAL A 214 6.85 15.38 -15.31
C VAL A 214 6.16 14.03 -15.36
N LEU A 215 4.86 14.01 -15.08
CA LEU A 215 4.04 12.80 -14.97
C LEU A 215 3.16 12.63 -16.21
N PRO A 216 2.86 11.38 -16.60
CA PRO A 216 1.96 11.09 -17.71
C PRO A 216 0.52 11.54 -17.40
N PRO A 217 -0.36 11.63 -18.42
CA PRO A 217 -1.78 11.94 -18.23
C PRO A 217 -2.53 10.82 -17.50
N ASP A 218 -3.75 11.11 -17.01
CA ASP A 218 -4.57 10.15 -16.26
C ASP A 218 -4.92 8.89 -17.06
N SER A 219 -4.98 8.99 -18.38
CA SER A 219 -5.19 7.84 -19.27
C SER A 219 -4.08 6.77 -19.19
N GLN A 220 -2.92 7.11 -18.62
CA GLN A 220 -1.82 6.18 -18.33
C GLN A 220 -1.82 5.68 -16.88
N CYS A 221 -2.82 6.04 -16.07
CA CYS A 221 -3.02 5.50 -14.72
C CYS A 221 -4.16 4.48 -14.72
N ILE A 222 -3.88 3.26 -14.30
CA ILE A 222 -4.86 2.18 -14.25
C ILE A 222 -5.30 1.97 -12.80
N PRO A 223 -6.54 2.34 -12.42
CA PRO A 223 -7.09 2.02 -11.11
C PRO A 223 -7.39 0.54 -10.99
N LEU A 224 -6.89 -0.13 -9.93
CA LEU A 224 -7.00 -1.59 -9.81
C LEU A 224 -8.31 -2.06 -9.15
N ILE A 225 -8.95 -1.24 -8.31
CA ILE A 225 -10.18 -1.62 -7.58
C ILE A 225 -11.32 -2.05 -8.52
N PRO A 226 -11.63 -1.34 -9.63
CA PRO A 226 -12.71 -1.73 -10.54
C PRO A 226 -12.58 -3.16 -11.07
N TYR A 227 -11.36 -3.61 -11.36
CA TYR A 227 -11.09 -4.96 -11.85
C TYR A 227 -11.32 -6.02 -10.77
N PHE A 228 -10.92 -5.76 -9.53
CA PHE A 228 -11.23 -6.63 -8.39
C PHE A 228 -12.74 -6.67 -8.12
N GLN A 229 -13.42 -5.52 -8.12
CA GLN A 229 -14.88 -5.46 -7.89
C GLN A 229 -15.66 -6.31 -8.88
N ARG A 230 -15.28 -6.25 -10.16
CA ARG A 230 -15.95 -7.02 -11.21
C ARG A 230 -15.82 -8.52 -11.00
N ASN A 231 -14.60 -9.00 -10.73
CA ASN A 231 -14.31 -10.42 -10.56
C ASN A 231 -14.75 -10.97 -9.19
N LEU A 232 -14.97 -10.09 -8.21
CA LEU A 232 -15.48 -10.44 -6.88
C LEU A 232 -16.95 -10.04 -6.67
N ARG A 233 -17.71 -9.71 -7.73
CA ARG A 233 -19.09 -9.18 -7.58
C ARG A 233 -20.02 -10.13 -6.82
N GLY A 234 -19.76 -11.43 -6.91
CA GLY A 234 -20.55 -12.48 -6.24
C GLY A 234 -20.12 -12.76 -4.80
N ALA A 235 -18.94 -12.27 -4.37
CA ALA A 235 -18.41 -12.45 -3.03
C ALA A 235 -19.08 -11.46 -2.05
N LYS A 236 -20.40 -11.53 -1.92
CA LYS A 236 -21.16 -10.62 -1.08
C LYS A 236 -21.18 -11.07 0.37
N LEU A 237 -21.06 -10.11 1.29
CA LEU A 237 -21.20 -10.36 2.72
C LEU A 237 -22.67 -10.74 3.08
N PRO A 238 -22.94 -11.30 4.29
CA PRO A 238 -24.26 -11.82 4.67
C PRO A 238 -25.44 -10.84 4.55
N ASP A 239 -25.17 -9.54 4.57
CA ASP A 239 -26.14 -8.45 4.41
C ASP A 239 -26.21 -7.91 2.97
N ASN A 240 -25.74 -8.69 2.00
CA ASN A 240 -25.65 -8.34 0.58
C ASN A 240 -24.73 -7.12 0.31
N LYS A 241 -23.92 -6.68 1.30
CA LYS A 241 -22.87 -5.68 1.07
C LYS A 241 -21.77 -6.24 0.17
N ARG A 242 -21.13 -5.33 -0.58
CA ARG A 242 -19.98 -5.66 -1.43
C ARG A 242 -18.80 -6.09 -0.56
N PHE A 243 -17.98 -7.00 -1.11
CA PHE A 243 -16.73 -7.36 -0.47
C PHE A 243 -15.83 -6.13 -0.27
N PRO A 244 -15.25 -5.92 0.92
CA PRO A 244 -14.34 -4.81 1.15
C PRO A 244 -13.02 -5.01 0.41
N LEU A 245 -12.64 -4.02 -0.39
CA LEU A 245 -11.40 -4.01 -1.17
C LEU A 245 -10.39 -2.99 -0.64
N THR A 246 -10.44 -2.63 0.64
CA THR A 246 -9.34 -1.88 1.23
C THR A 246 -8.11 -2.79 1.31
N LEU A 247 -6.92 -2.26 1.05
CA LEU A 247 -5.69 -3.05 1.12
C LEU A 247 -5.52 -3.71 2.50
N SER A 248 -5.89 -3.02 3.59
CA SER A 248 -5.88 -3.56 4.95
C SER A 248 -6.70 -4.83 5.15
N ILE A 249 -7.66 -5.13 4.27
CA ILE A 249 -8.50 -6.33 4.33
C ILE A 249 -8.12 -7.32 3.23
N ILE A 250 -8.11 -6.91 1.97
CA ILE A 250 -7.91 -7.85 0.86
C ILE A 250 -6.48 -8.36 0.80
N PHE A 251 -5.49 -7.56 1.19
CA PHE A 251 -4.09 -7.96 1.16
C PHE A 251 -3.80 -9.14 2.10
N PRO A 252 -4.12 -9.11 3.42
CA PRO A 252 -3.89 -10.25 4.30
C PRO A 252 -4.75 -11.48 3.96
N ILE A 253 -5.88 -11.31 3.27
CA ILE A 253 -6.69 -12.42 2.76
C ILE A 253 -5.91 -13.16 1.67
N MET A 254 -5.37 -12.44 0.69
CA MET A 254 -4.64 -13.04 -0.44
C MET A 254 -3.22 -13.49 -0.06
N MET A 255 -2.47 -12.64 0.65
CA MET A 255 -1.03 -12.77 0.89
C MET A 255 -0.68 -13.38 2.26
N GLY A 256 -1.64 -13.56 3.16
CA GLY A 256 -1.34 -13.98 4.53
C GLY A 256 -1.13 -12.80 5.49
N THR A 257 -1.40 -13.04 6.78
CA THR A 257 -1.10 -12.08 7.87
C THR A 257 0.38 -12.04 8.23
N ASP A 258 1.11 -13.11 7.91
CA ASP A 258 2.56 -13.21 8.17
C ASP A 258 3.40 -12.54 7.08
N HIS A 259 2.78 -12.05 6.01
CA HIS A 259 3.48 -11.30 4.97
C HIS A 259 4.06 -9.99 5.55
N VAL A 260 5.30 -9.67 5.22
CA VAL A 260 6.05 -8.54 5.82
C VAL A 260 5.39 -7.17 5.64
N LEU A 261 4.56 -7.03 4.60
CA LEU A 261 3.80 -5.80 4.31
C LEU A 261 2.43 -5.75 4.97
N ALA A 262 1.89 -6.89 5.43
CA ALA A 262 0.53 -6.93 5.96
C ALA A 262 0.42 -6.07 7.24
N GLY A 263 -0.64 -5.27 7.35
CA GLY A 263 -0.92 -4.40 8.50
C GLY A 263 -0.04 -3.16 8.64
N LYS A 264 0.77 -2.86 7.62
CA LYS A 264 1.59 -1.64 7.54
C LYS A 264 0.97 -0.59 6.60
N ASN A 265 -0.36 -0.65 6.42
CA ASN A 265 -1.14 0.28 5.62
C ASN A 265 -1.08 1.70 6.18
N HIS A 266 -1.47 2.67 5.34
CA HIS A 266 -1.32 4.11 5.59
C HIS A 266 0.11 4.62 5.49
N HIS A 267 1.05 3.79 5.00
CA HIS A 267 2.38 4.21 4.63
C HIS A 267 2.48 4.10 3.12
N ALA A 268 2.58 5.25 2.45
CA ALA A 268 2.41 5.35 1.01
C ALA A 268 3.28 4.33 0.22
N LEU A 269 4.55 4.12 0.61
CA LEU A 269 5.41 3.14 -0.07
C LEU A 269 4.94 1.70 0.17
N VAL A 270 4.51 1.38 1.39
CA VAL A 270 4.02 0.03 1.69
C VAL A 270 2.77 -0.25 0.88
N ASP A 271 1.84 0.71 0.81
CA ASP A 271 0.62 0.54 0.02
C ASP A 271 0.94 0.39 -1.47
N ALA A 272 1.93 1.11 -2.02
CA ALA A 272 2.42 0.91 -3.39
C ALA A 272 3.01 -0.50 -3.62
N GLN A 273 3.77 -1.02 -2.65
CA GLN A 273 4.33 -2.38 -2.73
C GLN A 273 3.25 -3.46 -2.58
N GLN A 274 2.28 -3.25 -1.68
CA GLN A 274 1.11 -4.12 -1.55
C GLN A 274 0.32 -4.14 -2.87
N LEU A 275 0.08 -2.97 -3.46
CA LEU A 275 -0.56 -2.82 -4.76
C LEU A 275 0.16 -3.62 -5.84
N ARG A 276 1.50 -3.54 -5.94
CA ARG A 276 2.29 -4.36 -6.88
C ARG A 276 2.03 -5.86 -6.71
N CYS A 277 2.02 -6.35 -5.47
CA CYS A 277 1.71 -7.75 -5.18
C CYS A 277 0.28 -8.12 -5.60
N MET A 278 -0.70 -7.24 -5.33
CA MET A 278 -2.08 -7.46 -5.75
C MET A 278 -2.23 -7.46 -7.28
N THR A 279 -1.46 -6.64 -8.01
CA THR A 279 -1.40 -6.68 -9.47
C THR A 279 -0.80 -7.99 -9.98
N ALA A 280 0.25 -8.49 -9.34
CA ALA A 280 0.85 -9.78 -9.70
C ALA A 280 -0.12 -10.96 -9.45
N ILE A 281 -0.89 -10.93 -8.36
CA ILE A 281 -1.98 -11.89 -8.12
C ILE A 281 -3.04 -11.78 -9.22
N PHE A 282 -3.48 -10.56 -9.54
CA PHE A 282 -4.48 -10.33 -10.59
C PHE A 282 -4.03 -10.96 -11.92
N ARG A 283 -2.77 -10.77 -12.31
CA ARG A 283 -2.15 -11.39 -13.49
C ARG A 283 -2.32 -12.90 -13.51
N VAL A 284 -2.03 -13.58 -12.38
CA VAL A 284 -2.18 -15.04 -12.28
C VAL A 284 -3.66 -15.46 -12.31
N LEU A 285 -4.55 -14.69 -11.69
CA LEU A 285 -5.98 -14.98 -11.68
C LEU A 285 -6.61 -14.84 -13.07
N CYS A 286 -6.05 -14.01 -13.95
CA CYS A 286 -6.42 -13.91 -15.37
C CYS A 286 -6.04 -15.17 -16.19
N LEU A 287 -5.17 -16.04 -15.68
CA LEU A 287 -4.94 -17.34 -16.28
C LEU A 287 -6.10 -18.29 -15.94
N SER A 288 -6.46 -19.14 -16.90
CA SER A 288 -7.37 -20.27 -16.63
C SER A 288 -6.79 -21.14 -15.50
N PRO A 289 -7.60 -21.72 -14.61
CA PRO A 289 -7.11 -22.47 -13.45
C PRO A 289 -6.04 -23.52 -13.78
N GLN A 290 -6.20 -24.24 -14.88
CA GLN A 290 -5.26 -25.26 -15.38
C GLN A 290 -3.92 -24.71 -15.88
N ASN A 291 -3.83 -23.40 -16.15
CA ASN A 291 -2.62 -22.74 -16.65
C ASN A 291 -1.90 -21.93 -15.56
N ARG A 292 -2.40 -21.95 -14.32
CA ARG A 292 -1.75 -21.24 -13.21
C ARG A 292 -0.53 -22.05 -12.74
N PRO A 293 0.56 -21.39 -12.32
CA PRO A 293 1.69 -22.09 -11.73
C PRO A 293 1.25 -22.91 -10.50
N ASP A 294 1.81 -24.10 -10.34
CA ASP A 294 1.55 -24.92 -9.15
C ASP A 294 1.99 -24.19 -7.88
N GLY A 295 1.12 -24.17 -6.87
CA GLY A 295 1.38 -23.47 -5.62
C GLY A 295 1.53 -21.95 -5.78
N TRP A 296 1.00 -21.34 -6.85
CA TRP A 296 1.12 -19.89 -7.09
C TRP A 296 0.71 -19.05 -5.87
N SER A 297 -0.30 -19.49 -5.12
CA SER A 297 -0.79 -18.76 -3.97
C SER A 297 0.23 -18.76 -2.83
N GLU A 298 0.85 -19.91 -2.56
CA GLU A 298 1.91 -20.10 -1.57
C GLU A 298 3.18 -19.35 -1.97
N GLN A 299 3.54 -19.34 -3.26
CA GLN A 299 4.68 -18.60 -3.78
C GLN A 299 4.59 -17.11 -3.49
N PHE A 300 3.40 -16.50 -3.64
CA PHE A 300 3.21 -15.09 -3.28
C PHE A 300 3.29 -14.86 -1.77
N ARG A 301 2.80 -15.79 -0.94
CA ARG A 301 2.92 -15.68 0.53
C ARG A 301 4.38 -15.78 1.00
N GLN A 302 5.20 -16.51 0.25
CA GLN A 302 6.60 -16.77 0.57
C GLN A 302 7.58 -15.92 -0.25
N ASP A 303 7.10 -14.97 -1.08
CA ASP A 303 7.91 -14.27 -2.06
C ASP A 303 9.18 -13.68 -1.42
N PRO A 304 10.39 -14.20 -1.76
CA PRO A 304 11.64 -13.75 -1.17
C PRO A 304 12.02 -12.31 -1.55
N SER A 305 11.39 -11.72 -2.56
CA SER A 305 11.55 -10.29 -2.84
C SER A 305 10.98 -9.43 -1.70
N SER A 306 10.02 -9.95 -0.93
CA SER A 306 9.57 -9.39 0.34
C SER A 306 10.61 -9.56 1.47
N HIS A 307 11.54 -10.50 1.33
CA HIS A 307 12.65 -10.74 2.25
C HIS A 307 13.91 -9.92 1.95
N ARG A 308 13.92 -9.06 0.92
CA ARG A 308 15.03 -8.12 0.68
C ARG A 308 15.07 -7.06 1.79
N ALA A 309 15.76 -7.37 2.88
CA ALA A 309 16.33 -6.50 3.92
C ALA A 309 15.52 -5.24 4.30
N GLY A 310 14.19 -5.29 4.24
CA GLY A 310 13.35 -4.38 4.99
C GLY A 310 13.46 -4.79 6.44
N LEU A 311 14.53 -4.33 7.10
CA LEU A 311 14.79 -4.41 8.54
C LEU A 311 13.90 -5.46 9.22
N ARG A 312 14.27 -6.74 9.18
CA ARG A 312 14.00 -7.54 10.38
C ARG A 312 14.52 -6.65 11.51
N GLN A 313 13.67 -6.37 12.50
CA GLN A 313 14.11 -5.78 13.76
C GLN A 313 15.47 -6.39 14.05
N ALA A 314 16.52 -5.56 14.09
CA ALA A 314 17.89 -6.03 14.15
C ALA A 314 17.94 -7.19 15.14
N MET A 315 18.40 -8.38 14.72
CA MET A 315 18.49 -9.50 15.65
C MET A 315 19.28 -9.01 16.85
N LEU A 316 18.84 -9.32 18.07
CA LEU A 316 19.52 -8.89 19.31
C LEU A 316 21.05 -9.04 19.19
N GLU A 317 21.50 -10.13 18.56
CA GLU A 317 22.89 -10.46 18.25
C GLU A 317 23.69 -9.38 17.49
N SER A 318 23.06 -8.57 16.63
CA SER A 318 23.75 -7.47 15.93
C SER A 318 23.97 -6.23 16.80
N PHE A 319 23.32 -6.13 17.96
CA PHE A 319 23.55 -5.07 18.94
C PHE A 319 24.76 -5.35 19.85
N TRP A 320 25.07 -6.63 20.12
CA TRP A 320 26.12 -7.03 21.06
C TRP A 320 27.50 -7.21 20.41
N LYS A 321 27.60 -7.20 19.08
CA LYS A 321 28.89 -7.37 18.36
C LYS A 321 29.65 -6.05 18.12
N GLY A 322 29.24 -4.96 18.78
CA GLY A 322 29.83 -3.63 18.64
C GLY A 322 30.14 -2.93 19.96
N SER A 323 30.39 -3.70 21.03
CA SER A 323 30.89 -3.19 22.33
C SER A 323 32.29 -3.72 22.59
#